data_AF-A0A3S0TPQ4-F1
#
_entry.id   AF-A0A3S0TPQ4-F1
#
_cell.length_a   1.000
_cell.length_b   1.000
_cell.length_c   1.000
_cell.angle_alpha   90.00
_cell.angle_beta   90.00
_cell.angle_gamma   90.00
#
_symmetry.space_group_name_H-M   'P 1'
#
loop_
_entity.id
_entity.type
_entity.pdbx_description
1 polymer ?
#
loop_
_entity_poly.entity_id
_entity_poly.type
_entity_poly.pdbx_seq_one_letter_code
_entity_poly.pdbx_strand_id
1 'polypeptide(L)'
;MKHRFVLILMAAAIANVCALRAEAASIKIAGQSMSCGSTPVFSDSTLPMEGRFVPGRGIYVNQQLMQRQPSAVRMFVFKHECAHKTVGGNELAADCGAAQSGAREKWLTPAGVDAVCKALAGEPAGGGYPSGATRCANIRKCYANSSAQFAYQKTTVQKSAGSGRLQSAN
;
A
#
# COMPACT_ATOMS: atom_id res chain seq x y z
N MET A 1 -72.85 2.89 28.75
CA MET A 1 -72.62 3.35 27.36
C MET A 1 -71.20 3.00 26.97
N LYS A 2 -71.03 2.24 25.88
CA LYS A 2 -69.76 1.70 25.38
C LYS A 2 -69.08 2.77 24.52
N HIS A 3 -67.93 3.30 24.93
CA HIS A 3 -67.05 4.05 24.02
C HIS A 3 -65.79 3.25 23.76
N ARG A 4 -65.81 2.58 22.60
CA ARG A 4 -64.66 1.99 21.94
C ARG A 4 -63.83 3.17 21.41
N PHE A 5 -62.64 3.40 21.95
CA PHE A 5 -61.62 4.20 21.26
C PHE A 5 -60.64 3.24 20.57
N VAL A 6 -60.49 3.49 19.29
CA VAL A 6 -59.85 2.68 18.26
C VAL A 6 -58.61 3.44 17.81
N LEU A 7 -57.47 2.74 17.74
CA LEU A 7 -56.19 3.09 17.08
C LEU A 7 -55.50 4.38 17.57
N ILE A 8 -54.17 4.49 17.62
CA ILE A 8 -53.22 4.36 16.51
C ILE A 8 -51.89 3.82 17.05
N LEU A 9 -51.49 2.64 16.60
CA LEU A 9 -50.10 2.16 16.71
C LEU A 9 -49.28 2.91 15.65
N MET A 10 -48.52 3.92 16.07
CA MET A 10 -47.46 4.50 15.24
C MET A 10 -46.31 3.49 15.16
N ALA A 11 -46.33 2.62 14.15
CA ALA A 11 -45.16 1.86 13.77
C ALA A 11 -44.16 2.83 13.12
N ALA A 12 -43.18 3.30 13.90
CA ALA A 12 -42.02 3.97 13.35
C ALA A 12 -41.20 2.94 12.56
N ALA A 13 -41.41 2.86 11.25
CA ALA A 13 -40.51 2.18 10.34
C ALA A 13 -39.21 2.98 10.30
N ILE A 14 -38.25 2.61 11.16
CA ILE A 14 -36.88 3.10 11.05
C ILE A 14 -36.34 2.53 9.74
N ALA A 15 -36.25 3.39 8.72
CA ALA A 15 -35.57 3.07 7.49
C ALA A 15 -34.13 2.69 7.83
N ASN A 16 -33.79 1.41 7.69
CA ASN A 16 -32.41 0.96 7.63
C ASN A 16 -31.80 1.57 6.37
N VAL A 17 -31.18 2.75 6.51
CA VAL A 17 -30.25 3.25 5.52
C VAL A 17 -29.11 2.25 5.51
N CYS A 18 -29.13 1.33 4.54
CA CYS A 18 -28.00 0.47 4.22
C CYS A 18 -26.93 1.38 3.60
N ALA A 19 -26.28 2.18 4.43
CA ALA A 19 -25.01 2.75 4.09
C ALA A 19 -24.07 1.56 3.96
N LEU A 20 -23.70 1.22 2.72
CA LEU A 20 -22.51 0.44 2.41
C LEU A 20 -21.31 1.21 2.99
N ARG A 21 -21.12 1.09 4.31
CA ARG A 21 -19.89 1.49 4.97
C ARG A 21 -18.86 0.51 4.47
N ALA A 22 -17.88 0.99 3.72
CA ALA A 22 -16.65 0.25 3.54
C ALA A 22 -16.13 -0.06 4.96
N GLU A 23 -16.30 -1.30 5.40
CA GLU A 23 -15.77 -1.71 6.69
C GLU A 23 -14.24 -1.72 6.58
N ALA A 24 -13.57 -1.30 7.65
CA ALA A 24 -12.13 -1.45 7.74
C ALA A 24 -11.83 -2.96 7.78
N ALA A 25 -11.59 -3.54 6.61
CA ALA A 25 -11.34 -4.96 6.44
C ALA A 25 -9.83 -5.20 6.44
N SER A 26 -9.39 -6.28 7.08
CA SER A 26 -8.01 -6.73 6.94
C SER A 26 -7.76 -7.17 5.50
N ILE A 27 -7.17 -6.30 4.67
CA ILE A 27 -6.74 -6.65 3.33
C ILE A 27 -5.57 -7.63 3.45
N LYS A 28 -5.67 -8.79 2.78
CA LYS A 28 -4.59 -9.77 2.72
C LYS A 28 -3.92 -9.75 1.35
N ILE A 29 -2.60 -9.60 1.34
CA ILE A 29 -1.77 -9.73 0.14
C ILE A 29 -0.80 -10.88 0.37
N ALA A 30 -0.84 -11.88 -0.52
CA ALA A 30 -0.04 -13.10 -0.40
C ALA A 30 -0.16 -13.78 0.99
N GLY A 31 -1.37 -13.79 1.56
CA GLY A 31 -1.64 -14.37 2.88
C GLY A 31 -1.28 -13.47 4.07
N GLN A 32 -0.57 -12.35 3.84
CA GLN A 32 -0.17 -11.42 4.88
C GLN A 32 -1.22 -10.31 5.03
N SER A 33 -1.68 -10.08 6.26
CA SER A 33 -2.53 -8.92 6.58
C SER A 33 -1.73 -7.64 6.42
N MET A 34 -2.26 -6.70 5.65
CA MET A 34 -1.62 -5.44 5.33
C MET A 34 -1.99 -4.36 6.34
N SER A 35 -1.01 -3.52 6.70
CA SER A 35 -1.20 -2.37 7.58
C SER A 35 -0.35 -1.18 7.12
N CYS A 36 -0.82 0.04 7.43
CA CYS A 36 -0.13 1.28 7.14
C CYS A 36 -0.10 2.18 8.39
N GLY A 37 0.44 1.65 9.49
CA GLY A 37 0.38 2.31 10.80
C GLY A 37 -1.06 2.54 11.25
N SER A 38 -1.39 3.77 11.65
CA SER A 38 -2.75 4.17 12.05
C SER A 38 -3.69 4.48 10.89
N THR A 39 -3.22 4.43 9.64
CA THR A 39 -4.05 4.74 8.47
C THR A 39 -5.05 3.59 8.24
N PRO A 40 -6.37 3.87 8.26
CA PRO A 40 -7.38 2.86 7.97
C PRO A 40 -7.24 2.31 6.56
N VAL A 41 -7.55 1.02 6.41
CA VAL A 41 -7.56 0.32 5.12
C VAL A 41 -8.95 -0.24 4.89
N PHE A 42 -9.53 0.04 3.73
CA PHE A 42 -10.87 -0.33 3.34
C PHE A 42 -10.83 -1.22 2.10
N SER A 43 -11.72 -2.21 2.07
CA SER A 43 -12.01 -2.97 0.86
C SER A 43 -13.13 -2.28 0.09
N ASP A 44 -12.88 -1.94 -1.17
CA ASP A 44 -13.84 -1.28 -2.05
C ASP A 44 -13.78 -1.89 -3.46
N SER A 45 -14.75 -2.74 -3.79
CA SER A 45 -14.84 -3.40 -5.10
C SER A 45 -15.35 -2.47 -6.21
N THR A 46 -15.87 -1.29 -5.87
CA THR A 46 -16.36 -0.29 -6.84
C THR A 46 -15.26 0.64 -7.32
N LEU A 47 -14.12 0.66 -6.63
CA LEU A 47 -12.94 1.43 -7.03
C LEU A 47 -12.44 0.94 -8.40
N PRO A 48 -12.32 1.79 -9.43
CA PRO A 48 -11.97 1.37 -10.79
C PRO A 48 -10.48 1.05 -10.98
N MET A 49 -9.73 0.97 -9.88
CA MET A 49 -8.29 0.75 -9.80
C MET A 49 -7.95 -0.10 -8.58
N GLU A 50 -6.77 -0.69 -8.58
CA GLU A 50 -6.31 -1.62 -7.55
C GLU A 50 -6.24 -0.98 -6.16
N GLY A 51 -5.84 0.29 -6.08
CA GLY A 51 -5.64 1.01 -4.82
C GLY A 51 -5.80 2.51 -4.99
N ARG A 52 -6.14 3.19 -3.88
CA ARG A 52 -6.14 4.65 -3.78
C ARG A 52 -5.97 5.11 -2.34
N PHE A 53 -5.05 6.04 -2.12
CA PHE A 53 -4.96 6.83 -0.92
C PHE A 53 -5.89 8.04 -1.00
N VAL A 54 -6.69 8.24 0.05
CA VAL A 54 -7.57 9.40 0.19
C VAL A 54 -7.15 10.18 1.45
N PRO A 55 -6.59 11.40 1.28
CA PRO A 55 -6.13 12.21 2.41
C PRO A 55 -7.19 12.38 3.50
N GLY A 56 -6.80 12.16 4.76
CA GLY A 56 -7.67 12.24 5.92
C GLY A 56 -8.68 11.09 6.07
N ARG A 57 -8.79 10.16 5.11
CA ARG A 57 -9.73 9.04 5.15
C ARG A 57 -9.04 7.68 5.25
N GLY A 58 -8.07 7.39 4.40
CA GLY A 58 -7.36 6.10 4.42
C GLY A 58 -7.03 5.54 3.04
N ILE A 59 -6.71 4.25 2.99
CA ILE A 59 -6.39 3.51 1.78
C ILE A 59 -7.61 2.67 1.38
N TYR A 60 -8.01 2.77 0.12
CA TYR A 60 -9.09 1.97 -0.47
C TYR A 60 -8.45 0.97 -1.43
N VAL A 61 -8.84 -0.29 -1.36
CA VAL A 61 -8.27 -1.37 -2.18
C VAL A 61 -9.38 -2.14 -2.87
N ASN A 62 -9.25 -2.29 -4.19
CA ASN A 62 -10.08 -3.23 -4.94
C ASN A 62 -9.44 -4.62 -4.92
N GLN A 63 -9.92 -5.49 -4.02
CA GLN A 63 -9.39 -6.85 -3.90
C GLN A 63 -9.55 -7.69 -5.18
N GLN A 64 -10.61 -7.46 -5.96
CA GLN A 64 -10.85 -8.23 -7.18
C GLN A 64 -9.84 -7.89 -8.27
N LEU A 65 -9.50 -6.61 -8.43
CA LEU A 65 -8.45 -6.17 -9.36
C LEU A 65 -7.07 -6.62 -8.87
N MET A 66 -6.80 -6.44 -7.57
CA MET A 66 -5.56 -6.90 -6.95
C MET A 66 -5.31 -8.39 -7.16
N GLN A 67 -6.33 -9.25 -7.05
CA GLN A 67 -6.20 -10.70 -7.24
C GLN A 67 -5.73 -11.11 -8.65
N ARG A 68 -5.88 -10.24 -9.66
CA ARG A 68 -5.41 -10.48 -11.03
C ARG A 68 -3.91 -10.18 -11.19
N GLN A 69 -3.32 -9.51 -10.21
CA GLN A 69 -1.94 -9.05 -10.25
C GLN A 69 -0.99 -10.04 -9.54
N PRO A 70 0.27 -10.15 -9.99
CA PRO A 70 1.31 -10.88 -9.27
C PRO A 70 1.46 -10.42 -7.81
N SER A 71 1.98 -11.28 -6.92
CA SER A 71 2.19 -10.92 -5.50
C SER A 71 3.03 -9.65 -5.32
N ALA A 72 4.11 -9.51 -6.08
CA ALA A 72 4.96 -8.32 -6.02
C ALA A 72 4.21 -7.04 -6.41
N VAL A 73 3.38 -7.10 -7.45
CA VAL A 73 2.58 -5.95 -7.93
C VAL A 73 1.54 -5.55 -6.89
N ARG A 74 0.80 -6.53 -6.33
CA ARG A 74 -0.14 -6.27 -5.23
C ARG A 74 0.54 -5.58 -4.05
N MET A 75 1.65 -6.14 -3.58
CA MET A 75 2.40 -5.57 -2.46
C MET A 75 2.90 -4.16 -2.77
N PHE A 76 3.37 -3.94 -4.00
CA PHE A 76 3.81 -2.64 -4.46
C PHE A 76 2.69 -1.61 -4.45
N VAL A 77 1.52 -1.91 -5.02
CA VAL A 77 0.34 -1.02 -5.00
C VAL A 77 0.02 -0.61 -3.56
N PHE A 78 -0.11 -1.58 -2.64
CA PHE A 78 -0.43 -1.24 -1.24
C PHE A 78 0.64 -0.35 -0.59
N LYS A 79 1.92 -0.66 -0.79
CA LYS A 79 3.04 0.11 -0.21
C LYS A 79 3.14 1.50 -0.84
N HIS A 80 2.78 1.64 -2.12
CA HIS A 80 2.67 2.91 -2.83
C HIS A 80 1.56 3.77 -2.22
N GLU A 81 0.35 3.22 -2.05
CA GLU A 81 -0.75 3.95 -1.39
C GLU A 81 -0.41 4.36 0.05
N CYS A 82 0.33 3.50 0.76
CA CYS A 82 0.80 3.83 2.10
C CYS A 82 1.83 4.98 2.09
N ALA A 83 2.70 5.04 1.08
CA ALA A 83 3.72 6.09 0.96
C ALA A 83 3.11 7.48 0.75
N HIS A 84 1.94 7.59 0.10
CA HIS A 84 1.20 8.85 -0.03
C HIS A 84 0.86 9.53 1.30
N LYS A 85 0.79 8.77 2.41
CA LYS A 85 0.65 9.35 3.76
C LYS A 85 1.76 10.38 4.06
N THR A 86 2.98 10.12 3.58
CA THR A 86 4.15 10.95 3.85
C THR A 86 4.40 11.95 2.74
N VAL A 87 4.17 11.56 1.49
CA VAL A 87 4.59 12.37 0.32
C VAL A 87 3.46 13.15 -0.34
N GLY A 88 2.23 13.02 0.16
CA GLY A 88 1.05 13.62 -0.46
C GLY A 88 0.84 13.08 -1.88
N GLY A 89 0.35 13.91 -2.81
CA GLY A 89 0.08 13.51 -4.20
C GLY A 89 1.30 13.36 -5.11
N ASN A 90 2.51 13.21 -4.55
CA ASN A 90 3.72 13.03 -5.36
C ASN A 90 3.91 11.54 -5.72
N GLU A 91 3.41 11.16 -6.89
CA GLU A 91 3.47 9.80 -7.45
C GLU A 91 4.90 9.22 -7.49
N LEU A 92 5.89 10.00 -7.94
CA LEU A 92 7.27 9.52 -8.04
C LEU A 92 7.90 9.30 -6.65
N ALA A 93 7.55 10.14 -5.68
CA ALA A 93 7.98 9.95 -4.31
C ALA A 93 7.29 8.72 -3.66
N ALA A 94 6.02 8.47 -3.98
CA ALA A 94 5.28 7.31 -3.50
C ALA A 94 5.84 6.00 -4.09
N ASP A 95 6.13 6.00 -5.40
CA ASP A 95 6.86 4.93 -6.09
C ASP A 95 8.20 4.62 -5.42
N CYS A 96 8.97 5.66 -5.10
CA CYS A 96 10.24 5.50 -4.41
C CYS A 96 10.06 4.96 -2.99
N GLY A 97 9.07 5.44 -2.24
CA GLY A 97 8.76 4.92 -0.90
C GLY A 97 8.43 3.43 -0.91
N ALA A 98 7.59 2.99 -1.86
CA ALA A 98 7.27 1.58 -2.06
C ALA A 98 8.53 0.77 -2.43
N ALA A 99 9.31 1.22 -3.41
CA ALA A 99 10.51 0.54 -3.88
C ALA A 99 11.58 0.41 -2.79
N GLN A 100 11.83 1.47 -2.03
CA GLN A 100 12.76 1.49 -0.91
C GLN A 100 12.29 0.58 0.23
N SER A 101 10.99 0.58 0.55
CA SER A 101 10.43 -0.36 1.52
C SER A 101 10.60 -1.81 1.07
N GLY A 102 10.41 -2.08 -0.21
CA GLY A 102 10.58 -3.40 -0.81
C GLY A 102 12.00 -3.92 -0.77
N ALA A 103 12.98 -3.06 -1.04
CA ALA A 103 14.39 -3.39 -0.88
C ALA A 103 14.75 -3.67 0.59
N ARG A 104 14.35 -2.78 1.50
CA ARG A 104 14.64 -2.88 2.95
C ARG A 104 14.04 -4.15 3.57
N GLU A 105 12.77 -4.41 3.28
CA GLU A 105 11.98 -5.50 3.85
C GLU A 105 12.12 -6.80 3.05
N LYS A 106 12.87 -6.76 1.94
CA LYS A 106 13.20 -7.90 1.06
C LYS A 106 12.00 -8.61 0.44
N TRP A 107 10.83 -7.99 0.42
CA TRP A 107 9.67 -8.52 -0.31
C TRP A 107 9.74 -8.20 -1.80
N LEU A 108 10.48 -7.16 -2.20
CA LEU A 108 10.66 -6.78 -3.60
C LEU A 108 12.03 -7.26 -4.11
N THR A 109 11.99 -8.01 -5.21
CA THR A 109 13.17 -8.52 -5.91
C THR A 109 13.34 -7.80 -7.25
N PRO A 110 14.49 -7.95 -7.95
CA PRO A 110 14.64 -7.42 -9.31
C PRO A 110 13.53 -7.89 -10.26
N ALA A 111 13.18 -9.19 -10.23
CA ALA A 111 12.06 -9.73 -11.01
C ALA A 111 10.70 -9.14 -10.58
N GLY A 112 10.53 -8.83 -9.30
CA GLY A 112 9.35 -8.12 -8.80
C GLY A 112 9.27 -6.68 -9.32
N VAL A 113 10.40 -5.97 -9.42
CA VAL A 113 10.47 -4.64 -10.05
C VAL A 113 10.07 -4.72 -11.51
N ASP A 114 10.54 -5.73 -12.25
CA ASP A 114 10.16 -5.93 -13.65
C ASP A 114 8.66 -6.24 -13.80
N ALA A 115 8.07 -7.01 -12.88
CA ALA A 115 6.63 -7.25 -12.86
C ALA A 115 5.83 -5.96 -12.63
N VAL A 116 6.29 -5.08 -11.71
CA VAL A 116 5.67 -3.77 -11.48
C VAL A 116 5.80 -2.87 -12.71
N CYS A 117 7.01 -2.79 -13.30
CA CYS A 117 7.24 -2.04 -14.52
C CYS A 117 6.37 -2.54 -15.70
N LYS A 118 6.15 -3.85 -15.80
CA LYS A 118 5.25 -4.43 -16.80
C LYS A 118 3.79 -4.03 -16.56
N ALA A 119 3.35 -3.96 -15.30
CA ALA A 119 2.00 -3.52 -14.97
C ALA A 119 1.74 -2.04 -15.33
N LEU A 120 2.77 -1.19 -15.22
CA LEU A 120 2.71 0.22 -15.61
C LEU A 120 2.91 0.45 -17.13
N ALA A 121 3.25 -0.60 -17.89
CA ALA A 121 3.62 -0.44 -19.29
C ALA A 121 2.43 0.05 -20.13
N GLY A 122 2.65 1.14 -20.89
CA GLY A 122 1.62 1.72 -21.75
C GLY A 122 0.72 2.75 -21.08
N GLU A 123 0.87 3.01 -19.78
CA GLU A 123 0.18 4.12 -19.11
C GLU A 123 0.73 5.47 -19.63
N PRO A 124 -0.07 6.28 -20.34
CA PRO A 124 0.37 7.59 -20.80
C PRO A 124 0.47 8.57 -19.62
N ALA A 125 1.31 9.60 -19.78
CA ALA A 125 1.22 10.75 -18.87
C ALA A 125 -0.11 11.50 -19.08
N GLY A 126 -0.67 12.07 -18.02
CA GLY A 126 -1.90 12.84 -18.12
C GLY A 126 -2.45 13.27 -16.77
N GLY A 127 -3.21 14.38 -16.72
CA GLY A 127 -3.90 14.81 -15.51
C GLY A 127 -3.01 15.06 -14.29
N GLY A 128 -1.72 15.40 -14.50
CA GLY A 128 -0.73 15.55 -13.43
C GLY A 128 0.02 14.27 -13.04
N TYR A 129 -0.32 13.12 -13.64
CA TYR A 129 0.35 11.83 -13.41
C TYR A 129 1.50 11.61 -14.40
N PRO A 130 2.69 11.17 -13.92
CA PRO A 130 3.79 10.77 -14.79
C PRO A 130 3.43 9.53 -15.61
N SER A 131 4.03 9.39 -16.80
CA SER A 131 3.88 8.18 -17.61
C SER A 131 4.39 6.93 -16.89
N GLY A 132 3.84 5.76 -17.23
CA GLY A 132 4.31 4.49 -16.70
C GLY A 132 5.81 4.23 -16.96
N ALA A 133 6.34 4.72 -18.10
CA ALA A 133 7.77 4.66 -18.40
C ALA A 133 8.62 5.49 -17.42
N THR A 134 8.18 6.71 -17.13
CA THR A 134 8.82 7.60 -16.13
C THR A 134 8.78 6.97 -14.74
N ARG A 135 7.61 6.44 -14.34
CA ARG A 135 7.43 5.75 -13.06
C ARG A 135 8.34 4.53 -12.94
N CYS A 136 8.36 3.65 -13.95
CA CYS A 136 9.24 2.47 -13.96
C CYS A 136 10.73 2.83 -13.83
N ALA A 137 11.20 3.83 -14.58
CA ALA A 137 12.59 4.31 -14.48
C ALA A 137 12.92 4.79 -13.05
N ASN A 138 12.00 5.52 -12.43
CA ASN A 138 12.14 5.99 -11.05
C ASN A 138 12.13 4.84 -10.03
N ILE A 139 11.23 3.87 -10.16
CA ILE A 139 11.15 2.68 -9.30
C ILE A 139 12.47 1.91 -9.33
N ARG A 140 13.00 1.64 -10.54
CA ARG A 140 14.29 0.93 -10.71
C ARG A 140 15.44 1.65 -9.99
N LYS A 141 15.53 2.97 -10.18
CA LYS A 141 16.54 3.81 -9.51
C LYS A 141 16.42 3.74 -7.99
N CYS A 142 15.21 3.92 -7.45
CA CYS A 142 14.98 3.94 -6.02
C CYS A 142 15.21 2.57 -5.36
N TYR A 143 14.81 1.48 -6.02
CA TYR A 143 15.11 0.13 -5.56
C TYR A 143 16.63 -0.16 -5.51
N ALA A 144 17.35 0.17 -6.58
CA ALA A 144 18.78 -0.09 -6.70
C ALA A 144 19.58 0.69 -5.65
N ASN A 145 19.29 1.99 -5.50
CA ASN A 145 19.95 2.83 -4.50
C ASN A 145 19.74 2.30 -3.08
N SER A 146 18.51 1.91 -2.75
CA SER A 146 18.18 1.38 -1.42
C SER A 146 18.89 0.05 -1.16
N SER A 147 18.88 -0.86 -2.14
CA SER A 147 19.55 -2.16 -2.05
C SER A 147 21.07 -2.01 -1.84
N ALA A 148 21.70 -1.08 -2.57
CA ALA A 148 23.12 -0.79 -2.42
C ALA A 148 23.47 -0.21 -1.04
N GLN A 149 22.64 0.71 -0.53
CA GLN A 149 22.83 1.28 0.82
C GLN A 149 22.76 0.20 1.90
N PHE A 150 21.80 -0.72 1.83
CA PHE A 150 21.72 -1.82 2.80
C PHE A 150 22.89 -2.79 2.70
N ALA A 151 23.34 -3.09 1.48
CA ALA A 151 24.54 -3.91 1.27
C ALA A 151 25.78 -3.25 1.90
N TYR A 152 25.98 -1.95 1.68
CA TYR A 152 27.10 -1.19 2.25
C TYR A 152 27.04 -1.13 3.79
N GLN A 153 25.86 -0.87 4.37
CA GLN A 153 25.69 -0.85 5.83
C GLN A 153 25.98 -2.21 6.46
N LYS A 154 25.59 -3.31 5.81
CA LYS A 154 25.85 -4.66 6.31
C LYS A 154 27.35 -4.95 6.35
N THR A 155 28.11 -4.56 5.32
CA THR A 155 29.56 -4.81 5.27
C THR A 155 30.32 -3.96 6.29
N THR A 156 29.92 -2.71 6.51
CA THR A 156 30.58 -1.83 7.49
C THR A 156 30.35 -2.27 8.94
N VAL A 157 29.12 -2.68 9.29
CA VAL A 157 28.80 -3.23 10.62
C VAL A 157 29.52 -4.54 10.89
N GLN A 158 29.65 -5.41 9.88
CA GLN A 158 30.40 -6.66 10.03
C GLN A 158 31.91 -6.41 10.22
N LYS A 159 32.47 -5.39 9.54
CA LYS A 159 33.87 -4.99 9.69
C LYS A 159 34.16 -4.39 11.07
N SER A 160 33.25 -3.59 11.64
CA SER A 160 33.43 -3.01 12.97
C SER A 160 33.27 -4.04 14.10
N ALA A 161 32.37 -5.02 13.95
CA ALA A 161 32.21 -6.10 14.93
C ALA A 161 33.38 -7.12 14.92
N GLY A 162 34.06 -7.30 13.78
CA GLY A 162 35.20 -8.20 13.63
C GLY A 162 36.54 -7.64 14.13
N SER A 163 36.65 -6.33 14.36
CA SER A 163 37.90 -5.64 14.75
C SER A 163 38.13 -5.56 16.27
N GLY A 164 37.31 -6.24 17.09
CA GLY A 164 37.36 -6.18 18.56
C GLY A 164 38.08 -7.34 19.26
N ARG A 165 38.80 -8.20 18.54
CA ARG A 165 39.49 -9.36 19.15
C ARG A 165 40.99 -9.34 18.82
N LEU A 166 41.77 -8.71 19.71
CA LEU A 166 43.07 -9.14 20.25
C LEU A 166 43.85 -7.92 20.77
N GLN A 167 43.89 -7.76 22.10
CA GLN A 167 45.07 -7.26 22.82
C GLN A 167 44.90 -7.60 24.30
N SER A 168 45.32 -8.81 24.66
CA SER A 168 45.69 -9.14 26.04
C SER A 168 46.86 -10.11 25.98
N ALA A 169 48.04 -9.59 26.28
CA ALA A 169 49.19 -10.32 26.81
C ALA A 169 50.23 -9.28 27.25
N ASN A 170 50.24 -8.97 28.55
CA ASN A 170 51.45 -8.63 29.30
C ASN A 170 51.73 -9.82 30.21
#